data_AF-A0A2E6YKF1-F1
#
_entry.id   AF-A0A2E6YKF1-F1
#
_cell.length_a   1.000
_cell.length_b   1.000
_cell.length_c   1.000
_cell.angle_alpha   90.00
_cell.angle_beta   90.00
_cell.angle_gamma   90.00
#
_symmetry.space_group_name_H-M   'P 1'
#
loop_
_entity.id
_entity.type
_entity.pdbx_description
1 polymer ?
#
loop_
_entity_poly.entity_id
_entity_poly.type
_entity_poly.pdbx_seq_one_letter_code
_entity_poly.pdbx_strand_id
1 'polypeptide(L)'
;MKKIKLYHGANHTKIENIKSEGLKGELNDPNWYTLSDNFGSALYHASQDENGFAYVFEIELKLEDYTNDGFFWNGYPQLWNGHKNEKDGYTWYALMDSIDKSHLKKIHKVTPESFSKQQQNKYKDLNSYERTTKSLKKNINKKLKP
;
A
#
# COMPACT_ATOMS: atom_id res chain seq x y z
N MET A 1 0.58 15.44 -19.67
CA MET A 1 -0.18 14.34 -19.05
C MET A 1 0.55 13.87 -17.80
N LYS A 2 -0.02 14.10 -16.62
CA LYS A 2 0.55 13.66 -15.34
C LYS A 2 0.28 12.16 -15.17
N LYS A 3 1.20 11.44 -14.53
CA LYS A 3 1.07 10.01 -14.24
C LYS A 3 1.38 9.78 -12.77
N ILE A 4 0.78 8.75 -12.17
CA ILE A 4 1.21 8.21 -10.89
C ILE A 4 1.73 6.81 -11.07
N LYS A 5 2.76 6.48 -10.30
CA LYS A 5 3.25 5.13 -10.12
C LYS A 5 2.84 4.65 -8.74
N LEU A 6 2.16 3.52 -8.70
CA LEU A 6 1.69 2.88 -7.47
C LEU A 6 2.12 1.42 -7.45
N TYR A 7 2.11 0.84 -6.25
CA TYR A 7 2.53 -0.53 -6.00
C TYR A 7 1.45 -1.29 -5.24
N HIS A 8 1.19 -2.52 -5.66
CA HIS A 8 0.29 -3.47 -4.99
C HIS A 8 1.07 -4.71 -4.55
N GLY A 9 1.12 -4.96 -3.24
CA GLY A 9 1.62 -6.23 -2.72
C GLY A 9 0.55 -7.32 -2.88
N ALA A 10 0.87 -8.38 -3.61
CA ALA A 10 -0.12 -9.38 -3.97
C ALA A 10 -0.19 -10.53 -2.96
N ASN A 11 -1.40 -11.07 -2.82
CA ASN A 11 -1.58 -12.42 -2.29
C ASN A 11 -1.12 -13.43 -3.35
N HIS A 12 -0.36 -14.44 -2.95
CA HIS A 12 0.24 -15.42 -3.85
C HIS A 12 -0.82 -16.18 -4.66
N THR A 13 -2.00 -16.41 -4.07
CA THR A 13 -3.14 -17.08 -4.73
C THR A 13 -3.80 -16.23 -5.84
N LYS A 14 -3.56 -14.91 -5.86
CA LYS A 14 -4.20 -13.97 -6.79
C LYS A 14 -3.27 -13.53 -7.93
N ILE A 15 -1.99 -13.93 -7.93
CA ILE A 15 -0.98 -13.45 -8.87
C ILE A 15 -1.39 -13.66 -10.33
N GLU A 16 -1.83 -14.87 -10.70
CA GLU A 16 -2.19 -15.19 -12.09
C GLU A 16 -3.47 -14.46 -12.54
N ASN A 17 -4.42 -14.25 -11.63
CA ASN A 17 -5.60 -13.44 -11.91
C ASN A 17 -5.22 -11.97 -12.17
N ILE A 18 -4.33 -11.41 -11.33
CA ILE A 18 -3.86 -10.04 -11.51
C ILE A 18 -3.11 -9.89 -12.84
N LYS A 19 -2.26 -10.86 -13.21
CA LYS A 19 -1.56 -10.86 -14.51
C LYS A 19 -2.52 -10.88 -15.70
N SER A 20 -3.58 -11.69 -15.62
CA SER A 20 -4.47 -11.96 -16.76
C SER A 20 -5.59 -10.93 -16.92
N GLU A 21 -6.04 -10.34 -15.82
CA GLU A 21 -7.23 -9.47 -15.77
C GLU A 21 -6.95 -8.08 -15.21
N GLY A 22 -5.89 -7.91 -14.41
CA GLY A 22 -5.62 -6.67 -13.68
C GLY A 22 -6.07 -6.73 -12.23
N LEU A 23 -6.09 -5.58 -11.54
CA LEU A 23 -6.57 -5.49 -10.17
C LEU A 23 -8.07 -5.24 -10.15
N LYS A 24 -8.84 -6.16 -9.58
CA LYS A 24 -10.27 -5.96 -9.39
C LYS A 24 -10.54 -5.34 -8.02
N GLY A 25 -11.43 -4.35 -7.98
CA GLY A 25 -11.96 -3.84 -6.73
C GLY A 25 -12.88 -4.89 -6.11
N GLU A 26 -12.47 -5.52 -5.02
CA GLU A 26 -13.38 -6.33 -4.20
C GLU A 26 -14.08 -5.38 -3.22
N LEU A 27 -15.30 -4.94 -3.54
CA LEU A 27 -16.10 -3.97 -2.75
C LEU A 27 -16.35 -4.41 -1.29
N ASN A 28 -16.00 -5.65 -0.91
CA ASN A 28 -16.16 -6.23 0.42
C ASN A 28 -14.84 -6.74 1.04
N ASP A 29 -13.66 -6.39 0.49
CA ASP A 29 -12.39 -6.76 1.12
C ASP A 29 -12.09 -5.80 2.29
N PRO A 30 -11.90 -6.32 3.53
CA PRO A 30 -11.50 -5.49 4.68
C PRO A 30 -10.16 -4.77 4.48
N ASN A 31 -9.35 -5.14 3.48
CA ASN A 31 -8.14 -4.44 3.07
C ASN A 31 -8.40 -3.43 1.95
N TRP A 32 -9.36 -2.52 2.18
CA TRP A 32 -9.81 -1.54 1.20
C TRP A 32 -8.68 -0.73 0.55
N TYR A 33 -7.57 -0.47 1.28
CA TYR A 33 -6.37 0.12 0.73
C TYR A 33 -5.44 -0.92 0.12
N THR A 34 -5.37 -0.93 -1.21
CA THR A 34 -4.69 -1.97 -1.99
C THR A 34 -3.42 -1.45 -2.66
N LEU A 35 -3.23 -0.13 -2.77
CA LEU A 35 -2.14 0.49 -3.52
C LEU A 35 -1.37 1.49 -2.67
N SER A 36 -0.04 1.51 -2.79
CA SER A 36 0.83 2.49 -2.14
C SER A 36 1.71 3.21 -3.14
N ASP A 37 2.06 4.47 -2.86
CA ASP A 37 3.11 5.19 -3.58
C ASP A 37 4.54 4.69 -3.25
N ASN A 38 4.66 3.75 -2.30
CA ASN A 38 5.93 3.17 -1.87
C ASN A 38 5.98 1.65 -2.06
N PHE A 39 7.04 1.18 -2.71
CA PHE A 39 7.28 -0.24 -2.96
C PHE A 39 7.39 -1.07 -1.67
N GLY A 40 8.18 -0.60 -0.70
CA GLY A 40 8.42 -1.31 0.55
C GLY A 40 7.16 -1.39 1.43
N SER A 41 6.34 -0.33 1.40
CA SER A 41 5.04 -0.32 2.07
C SER A 41 4.06 -1.30 1.40
N ALA A 42 3.99 -1.33 0.07
CA ALA A 42 3.22 -2.35 -0.65
C ALA A 42 3.72 -3.78 -0.40
N LEU A 43 5.03 -4.02 -0.45
CA LEU A 43 5.65 -5.33 -0.19
C LEU A 43 5.28 -5.87 1.19
N TYR A 44 5.11 -5.00 2.19
CA TYR A 44 4.73 -5.40 3.54
C TYR A 44 3.42 -6.18 3.59
N HIS A 45 2.48 -5.83 2.71
CA HIS A 45 1.17 -6.43 2.62
C HIS A 45 1.11 -7.61 1.63
N ALA A 46 2.23 -7.93 0.96
CA ALA A 46 2.32 -9.11 0.10
C ALA A 46 2.44 -10.39 0.94
N SER A 47 2.02 -11.52 0.36
CA SER A 47 2.27 -12.85 0.91
C SER A 47 3.29 -13.60 0.07
N GLN A 48 4.08 -14.48 0.70
CA GLN A 48 4.98 -15.39 0.00
C GLN A 48 4.21 -16.57 -0.63
N ASP A 49 4.73 -17.09 -1.75
CA ASP A 49 4.31 -18.36 -2.34
C ASP A 49 4.96 -19.57 -1.61
N GLU A 50 4.67 -20.77 -2.09
CA GLU A 50 5.22 -22.03 -1.55
C GLU A 50 6.75 -22.11 -1.57
N ASN A 51 7.39 -21.33 -2.44
CA ASN A 51 8.84 -21.25 -2.58
C ASN A 51 9.44 -20.05 -1.81
N GLY A 52 8.62 -19.33 -1.06
CA GLY A 52 9.01 -18.18 -0.27
C GLY A 52 9.16 -16.87 -1.07
N PHE A 53 8.75 -16.81 -2.33
CA PHE A 53 8.81 -15.57 -3.11
C PHE A 53 7.58 -14.70 -2.89
N ALA A 54 7.77 -13.39 -2.76
CA ALA A 54 6.68 -12.42 -2.71
C ALA A 54 6.62 -11.62 -4.02
N TYR A 55 5.45 -11.07 -4.33
CA TYR A 55 5.22 -10.38 -5.60
C TYR A 55 4.60 -9.00 -5.37
N VAL A 56 5.15 -7.99 -6.05
CA VAL A 56 4.63 -6.62 -6.04
C VAL A 56 4.39 -6.16 -7.48
N PHE A 57 3.19 -5.69 -7.75
CA PHE A 57 2.79 -5.16 -9.04
C PHE A 57 3.01 -3.65 -9.06
N GLU A 58 3.73 -3.17 -10.07
CA GLU A 58 3.89 -1.75 -10.38
C GLU A 58 2.83 -1.34 -11.40
N ILE A 59 2.04 -0.34 -11.03
CA ILE A 59 0.91 0.17 -11.80
C ILE A 59 1.16 1.62 -12.15
N GLU A 60 0.89 1.97 -13.40
CA GLU A 60 0.95 3.35 -13.87
C GLU A 60 -0.42 3.80 -14.36
N LEU A 61 -0.99 4.77 -13.65
CA LEU A 61 -2.26 5.41 -14.02
C LEU A 61 -1.97 6.79 -14.62
N LYS A 62 -2.76 7.15 -15.62
CA LYS A 62 -2.68 8.46 -16.30
C LYS A 62 -3.74 9.36 -15.69
N LEU A 63 -3.37 10.60 -15.40
CA LEU A 63 -4.31 11.60 -14.91
C LEU A 63 -5.24 11.95 -16.08
N GLU A 64 -6.54 11.76 -15.88
CA GLU A 64 -7.54 12.23 -16.81
C GLU A 64 -8.01 13.59 -16.32
N ASP A 65 -7.98 14.61 -17.20
CA ASP A 65 -8.43 15.96 -16.86
C ASP A 65 -9.95 15.94 -16.70
N TYR A 66 -10.42 15.68 -15.47
CA TYR A 66 -11.83 15.80 -15.09
C TYR A 66 -12.10 17.13 -14.38
N THR A 67 -13.23 17.74 -14.72
CA THR A 67 -13.70 19.02 -14.21
C THR A 67 -14.23 18.91 -12.78
N ASN A 68 -13.77 19.83 -11.92
CA ASN A 68 -14.07 20.00 -10.50
C ASN A 68 -15.57 20.15 -10.19
N ASP A 69 -16.22 19.10 -9.73
CA ASP A 69 -17.53 19.17 -9.07
C ASP A 69 -17.48 18.85 -7.56
N GLY A 70 -16.27 18.70 -6.99
CA GLY A 70 -16.04 18.76 -5.53
C GLY A 70 -16.52 17.55 -4.72
N PHE A 71 -17.23 16.60 -5.35
CA PHE A 71 -17.67 15.34 -4.74
C PHE A 71 -16.89 14.12 -5.25
N PHE A 72 -16.32 14.20 -6.45
CA PHE A 72 -15.50 13.15 -7.05
C PHE A 72 -14.04 13.61 -7.14
N TRP A 73 -13.12 12.66 -6.97
CA TRP A 73 -11.72 12.97 -7.10
C TRP A 73 -11.34 13.22 -8.57
N ASN A 74 -10.85 14.43 -8.86
CA ASN A 74 -10.25 14.78 -10.15
C ASN A 74 -8.82 14.25 -10.28
N GLY A 75 -8.67 12.96 -10.56
CA GLY A 75 -7.35 12.44 -10.89
C GLY A 75 -7.32 11.13 -11.67
N TYR A 76 -7.43 10.01 -10.94
CA TYR A 76 -7.45 8.66 -11.48
C TYR A 76 -8.81 8.04 -11.13
N PRO A 77 -9.73 7.88 -12.11
CA PRO A 77 -11.11 7.47 -11.86
C PRO A 77 -11.25 6.10 -11.20
N GLN A 78 -10.20 5.29 -11.24
CA GLN A 78 -10.15 3.97 -10.60
C GLN A 78 -9.87 4.03 -9.09
N LEU A 79 -9.52 5.18 -8.53
CA LEU A 79 -9.04 5.29 -7.15
C LEU A 79 -9.83 6.28 -6.29
N TRP A 80 -10.08 5.89 -5.05
CA TRP A 80 -10.47 6.82 -3.99
C TRP A 80 -9.32 7.78 -3.66
N ASN A 81 -9.64 8.89 -3.00
CA ASN A 81 -8.65 9.81 -2.45
C ASN A 81 -7.59 9.07 -1.63
N GLY A 82 -6.33 9.34 -1.96
CA GLY A 82 -5.20 8.77 -1.24
C GLY A 82 -5.20 9.22 0.23
N HIS A 83 -4.98 8.28 1.14
CA HIS A 83 -4.84 8.55 2.56
C HIS A 83 -3.39 8.39 2.98
N LYS A 84 -2.81 9.44 3.56
CA LYS A 84 -1.46 9.39 4.10
C LYS A 84 -1.47 8.65 5.43
N ASN A 85 -0.76 7.53 5.49
CA ASN A 85 -0.61 6.78 6.72
C ASN A 85 0.36 7.51 7.66
N GLU A 86 -0.10 7.83 8.87
CA GLU A 86 0.67 8.60 9.85
C GLU A 86 1.92 7.88 10.38
N LYS A 87 1.97 6.54 10.27
CA LYS A 87 3.07 5.73 10.81
C LYS A 87 4.26 5.64 9.87
N ASP A 88 4.01 5.46 8.59
CA ASP A 88 5.07 5.28 7.57
C ASP A 88 5.20 6.49 6.63
N GLY A 89 4.24 7.42 6.67
CA GLY A 89 4.24 8.64 5.86
C GLY A 89 3.87 8.42 4.39
N TYR A 90 3.53 7.19 4.00
CA TYR A 90 3.21 6.83 2.62
C TYR A 90 1.73 6.98 2.33
N THR A 91 1.40 7.22 1.07
CA THR A 91 0.02 7.40 0.64
C THR A 91 -0.55 6.07 0.17
N TRP A 92 -1.72 5.74 0.69
CA TRP A 92 -2.46 4.54 0.37
C TRP A 92 -3.73 4.88 -0.40
N TYR A 93 -4.03 4.11 -1.42
CA TYR A 93 -5.18 4.30 -2.30
C TYR A 93 -6.05 3.05 -2.27
N ALA A 94 -7.35 3.26 -2.19
CA ALA A 94 -8.35 2.22 -2.34
C ALA A 94 -8.87 2.23 -3.79
N LEU A 95 -9.28 1.06 -4.28
CA LEU A 95 -9.89 0.95 -5.61
C LEU A 95 -11.35 1.43 -5.53
N MET A 96 -11.71 2.36 -6.40
CA MET A 96 -13.11 2.67 -6.74
C MET A 96 -13.62 1.71 -7.81
N ASP A 97 -12.76 1.41 -8.78
CA ASP A 97 -13.04 0.52 -9.89
C ASP A 97 -11.82 -0.35 -10.18
N SER A 98 -12.02 -1.38 -11.01
CA SER A 98 -10.96 -2.26 -11.45
C SER A 98 -9.92 -1.51 -12.28
N ILE A 99 -8.65 -1.89 -12.12
CA ILE A 99 -7.53 -1.44 -12.93
C ILE A 99 -7.16 -2.57 -13.88
N ASP A 100 -7.43 -2.38 -15.16
CA ASP A 100 -7.11 -3.35 -16.20
C ASP A 100 -5.59 -3.62 -16.30
N LYS A 101 -5.25 -4.82 -16.79
CA LYS A 101 -3.86 -5.26 -16.96
C LYS A 101 -2.98 -4.34 -17.81
N SER A 102 -3.58 -3.51 -18.68
CA SER A 102 -2.86 -2.53 -19.52
C SER A 102 -2.08 -1.48 -18.70
N HIS A 103 -2.50 -1.28 -17.45
CA HIS A 103 -1.85 -0.39 -16.49
C HIS A 103 -0.72 -1.06 -15.69
N LEU A 104 -0.63 -2.39 -15.70
CA LEU A 104 0.48 -3.12 -15.09
C LEU A 104 1.75 -2.90 -15.90
N LYS A 105 2.78 -2.32 -15.27
CA LYS A 105 4.06 -2.03 -15.92
C LYS A 105 5.13 -3.04 -15.61
N LYS A 106 5.16 -3.52 -14.37
CA LYS A 106 6.18 -4.48 -13.92
C LYS A 106 5.65 -5.35 -12.80
N ILE A 107 6.14 -6.59 -12.76
CA ILE A 107 5.94 -7.51 -11.64
C ILE A 107 7.31 -7.73 -11.02
N HIS A 108 7.45 -7.35 -9.76
CA HIS A 108 8.67 -7.52 -9.00
C HIS A 108 8.55 -8.80 -8.19
N LYS A 109 9.31 -9.83 -8.58
CA LYS A 109 9.47 -11.07 -7.81
C LYS A 109 10.57 -10.84 -6.77
N VAL A 110 10.20 -10.86 -5.50
CA VAL A 110 11.09 -10.59 -4.37
C VAL A 110 11.54 -11.90 -3.75
N THR A 111 12.84 -12.04 -3.53
CA THR A 111 13.42 -13.25 -2.93
C THR A 111 13.01 -13.42 -1.47
N PRO A 112 12.98 -14.66 -0.95
CA PRO A 112 12.66 -14.92 0.46
C PRO A 112 13.52 -14.11 1.44
N GLU A 113 14.82 -13.96 1.14
CA GLU A 113 15.75 -13.17 1.94
C GLU A 113 15.39 -11.69 1.96
N SER A 114 15.13 -11.10 0.78
CA SER A 114 14.78 -9.69 0.65
C SER A 114 13.45 -9.38 1.35
N PHE A 115 12.47 -10.27 1.21
CA PHE A 115 11.18 -10.17 1.88
C PHE A 115 11.35 -10.23 3.41
N SER A 116 12.06 -11.24 3.92
CA SER A 116 12.30 -11.41 5.36
C SER A 116 13.00 -10.21 5.98
N LYS A 117 14.02 -9.67 5.30
CA LYS A 117 14.73 -8.47 5.74
C LYS A 117 13.80 -7.25 5.85
N GLN A 118 12.91 -7.07 4.88
CA GLN A 118 11.95 -5.97 4.88
C GLN A 118 10.89 -6.14 5.99
N GLN A 119 10.38 -7.35 6.22
CA GLN A 119 9.44 -7.62 7.33
C GLN A 119 10.08 -7.36 8.70
N GLN A 120 11.35 -7.76 8.89
CA GLN A 120 12.09 -7.54 10.14
C GLN A 120 12.36 -6.07 10.45
N ASN A 121 12.64 -5.24 9.43
CA ASN A 121 12.87 -3.81 9.63
C ASN A 121 11.63 -3.11 10.18
N LYS A 122 10.42 -3.51 9.75
CA LYS A 122 9.18 -2.96 10.33
C LYS A 122 9.00 -3.29 11.80
N TYR A 123 9.31 -4.52 12.24
CA TYR A 123 9.23 -4.87 13.66
C TYR A 123 10.15 -4.01 14.52
N LYS A 124 11.30 -3.57 13.98
CA LYS A 124 12.19 -2.64 14.70
C LYS A 124 11.60 -1.24 14.79
N ASP A 125 10.99 -0.74 13.72
CA ASP A 125 10.38 0.60 13.68
C ASP A 125 9.08 0.70 14.52
N LEU A 126 8.27 -0.36 14.54
CA LEU A 126 7.09 -0.43 15.42
C LEU A 126 7.49 -0.49 16.90
N ASN A 127 8.51 -1.30 17.23
CA ASN A 127 9.00 -1.41 18.60
C ASN A 127 9.66 -0.11 19.10
N SER A 128 10.33 0.65 18.22
CA SER A 128 10.91 1.95 18.57
C SER A 128 9.84 3.02 18.81
N TYR A 129 8.77 3.02 18.00
CA TYR A 129 7.62 3.91 18.17
C TYR A 129 6.84 3.61 19.46
N GLU A 130 6.60 2.33 19.78
CA GLU A 130 5.94 1.94 21.03
C GLU A 130 6.76 2.31 22.28
N ARG A 131 8.08 2.18 22.23
CA ARG A 131 8.96 2.61 23.34
C ARG A 131 8.91 4.12 23.53
N THR A 132 8.94 4.88 22.44
CA THR A 132 8.89 6.35 22.48
C THR A 132 7.55 6.84 23.03
N THR A 133 6.43 6.28 22.57
CA THR A 133 5.08 6.64 23.04
C THR A 133 4.82 6.23 24.49
N LYS A 134 5.29 5.05 24.93
CA LYS A 134 5.25 4.65 26.36
C LYS A 134 6.09 5.59 27.24
N SER A 135 7.28 6.00 26.77
CA SER A 135 8.13 6.98 27.46
C SER A 135 7.47 8.35 27.59
N LEU A 136 6.85 8.85 26.50
CA LEU A 136 6.09 10.09 26.49
C LEU A 136 4.89 10.05 27.45
N LYS A 137 4.08 8.99 27.43
CA LYS A 137 2.95 8.81 28.36
C LYS A 137 3.39 8.74 29.83
N LYS A 138 4.53 8.09 30.11
CA LYS A 138 5.11 8.02 31.47
C LYS A 138 5.59 9.38 31.96
N ASN A 139 6.15 10.21 31.08
CA ASN A 139 6.63 11.55 31.43
C ASN A 139 5.48 12.55 31.62
N ILE A 140 4.40 12.43 30.85
CA ILE A 140 3.18 13.25 31.04
C ILE A 140 2.53 12.93 32.39
N ASN A 141 2.38 11.64 32.75
CA ASN A 141 1.81 11.24 34.05
C ASN A 141 2.67 11.60 35.26
N LYS A 142 3.98 11.81 35.08
CA LYS A 142 4.87 12.33 36.15
C LYS A 142 4.72 13.84 36.36
N LYS A 143 4.36 14.60 35.32
CA LYS A 143 4.15 16.06 35.41
C LYS A 143 2.75 16.45 35.92
N LEU A 144 1.82 15.50 35.98
CA LEU A 144 0.42 15.72 36.38
C LEU A 144 0.06 15.14 37.77
N LYS A 145 1.04 14.62 38.52
CA LYS A 145 0.84 14.34 39.95
C LYS A 145 1.12 15.63 40.73
N PRO A 146 0.18 16.12 41.55
CA PRO A 146 0.37 17.31 42.38
C PRO A 146 1.52 17.15 43.39
#